data_AF-A0A8T6FIM4-F1
#
_entry.id   AF-A0A8T6FIM4-F1
#
_cell.length_a   1.000
_cell.length_b   1.000
_cell.length_c   1.000
_cell.angle_alpha   90.00
_cell.angle_beta   90.00
_cell.angle_gamma   90.00
#
_symmetry.space_group_name_H-M   'P 1'
#
loop_
_entity.id
_entity.type
_entity.pdbx_description
1 polymer ?
#
loop_
_entity_poly.entity_id
_entity_poly.type
_entity_poly.pdbx_seq_one_letter_code
_entity_poly.pdbx_strand_id
1 'polypeptide(L)'
;MPSAGKQDVPSRRTPRRLHRVQTTLDYLAHRLRDRFPDERVLTLFGAGGADGMSDLDREYVKAQFNDPAAAVRILVATDAASEGLNLHRTARYLLHYDCPWNPSRLEQRNGRLDRYGQGRDVTVHYFVSEAVPDLLFLEHVIRKADEIREDLGSLNEIFDRATHRRLIQGHDAHTVVRELDTSIDEVRGETAIDADRTPAPAMRAASEAARLDAMAEEIDLDPSSLLETLDTALSIGRQKPQLEAAEEDGLYRVRTPDLPGWRDVIDDSVRRPATNGGLGAMPKLAFSTDPFIESLGRLTVFLPRPDALLIHLAHPLVQRGLSLLARRRYPGERQVSRWTVRTGELPDECEALVLFSVEEIAVNELRETFHRWVRTVAFPVRDGELGQPLPHAPATARRGIAGPSNGEAGETATATLDSVRRDLQRWLHNHRDQLTDSLNEQLHIDQQTARQREGERYRQREGELSALINQATESRLEREIHELENKRRQGVLFNQADELADIDRSIDAKREEIERRQSHYEEIRTQLRQERTRILDHLIPSRFALAGQAQVFPVAVEVRLPVAQA
;
A
#
# COMPACT_ATOMS: atom_id res chain seq x y z
N MET A 1 23.46 56.39 41.16
CA MET A 1 23.71 54.94 41.31
C MET A 1 22.92 54.46 42.53
N PRO A 2 22.10 53.40 42.49
CA PRO A 2 21.56 52.64 41.35
C PRO A 2 20.04 52.28 41.44
N SER A 3 19.55 51.64 40.36
CA SER A 3 18.49 50.60 40.23
C SER A 3 17.02 50.98 40.46
N ALA A 4 16.17 51.20 39.44
CA ALA A 4 15.61 50.24 38.48
C ALA A 4 14.78 49.10 39.13
N GLY A 5 13.45 49.19 39.01
CA GLY A 5 12.47 48.13 39.27
C GLY A 5 11.43 48.12 38.16
N LYS A 6 11.44 47.04 37.37
CA LYS A 6 10.69 46.83 36.12
C LYS A 6 9.18 46.91 36.33
N GLN A 7 8.50 47.60 35.42
CA GLN A 7 7.06 47.43 35.19
C GLN A 7 6.84 46.11 34.45
N ASP A 8 6.14 45.18 35.09
CA ASP A 8 5.67 43.94 34.45
C ASP A 8 4.54 44.27 33.48
N VAL A 9 4.84 44.11 32.18
CA VAL A 9 3.86 44.06 31.11
C VAL A 9 3.12 42.73 31.21
N PRO A 10 1.78 42.67 31.30
CA PRO A 10 1.08 41.40 31.33
C PRO A 10 1.24 40.71 29.97
N SER A 11 1.95 39.58 29.98
CA SER A 11 2.07 38.70 28.82
C SER A 11 0.68 38.29 28.33
N ARG A 12 0.36 38.61 27.07
CA ARG A 12 -0.80 38.06 26.36
C ARG A 12 -0.61 36.55 26.22
N ARG A 13 -1.05 35.78 27.21
CA ARG A 13 -1.32 34.35 27.04
C ARG A 13 -2.60 34.21 26.24
N THR A 14 -2.52 33.59 25.08
CA THR A 14 -3.63 33.18 24.22
C THR A 14 -4.39 31.99 24.86
N PRO A 15 -5.66 32.12 25.32
CA PRO A 15 -6.41 30.99 25.86
C PRO A 15 -7.63 30.61 24.97
N ARG A 16 -7.82 31.25 23.82
CA ARG A 16 -9.11 31.21 23.10
C ARG A 16 -9.43 29.91 22.33
N ARG A 17 -8.47 29.01 22.07
CA ARG A 17 -8.75 27.77 21.30
C ARG A 17 -9.29 26.61 22.14
N LEU A 18 -8.88 26.44 23.40
CA LEU A 18 -9.32 25.29 24.22
C LEU A 18 -10.83 25.35 24.55
N HIS A 19 -11.34 26.53 24.91
CA HIS A 19 -12.74 26.67 25.32
C HIS A 19 -13.75 26.31 24.23
N ARG A 20 -13.46 26.60 22.95
CA ARG A 20 -14.41 26.38 21.85
C ARG A 20 -14.63 24.90 21.52
N VAL A 21 -13.60 24.07 21.67
CA VAL A 21 -13.67 22.63 21.33
C VAL A 21 -14.47 21.83 22.37
N GLN A 22 -14.33 22.18 23.65
CA GLN A 22 -15.10 21.56 24.74
C GLN A 22 -16.59 21.91 24.63
N THR A 23 -16.92 23.15 24.27
CA THR A 23 -18.32 23.58 24.05
C THR A 23 -19.04 22.79 22.94
N THR A 24 -18.35 22.47 21.83
CA THR A 24 -18.93 21.66 20.76
C THR A 24 -19.14 20.21 21.19
N LEU A 25 -18.19 19.62 21.92
CA LEU A 25 -18.33 18.27 22.46
C LEU A 25 -19.52 18.19 23.42
N ASP A 26 -19.64 19.14 24.34
CA ASP A 26 -20.74 19.18 25.32
C ASP A 26 -22.09 19.35 24.62
N TYR A 27 -22.16 20.22 23.61
CA TYR A 27 -23.34 20.40 22.78
C TYR A 27 -23.76 19.10 22.09
N LEU A 28 -22.82 18.39 21.43
CA LEU A 28 -23.11 17.14 20.75
C LEU A 28 -23.52 16.05 21.75
N ALA A 29 -22.79 15.91 22.85
CA ALA A 29 -23.09 14.94 23.88
C ALA A 29 -24.49 15.14 24.48
N HIS A 30 -24.86 16.39 24.78
CA HIS A 30 -26.19 16.72 25.28
C HIS A 30 -27.28 16.34 24.27
N ARG A 31 -27.14 16.75 23.01
CA ARG A 31 -28.10 16.44 21.94
C ARG A 31 -28.24 14.94 21.67
N LEU A 32 -27.15 14.19 21.81
CA LEU A 32 -27.16 12.75 21.64
C LEU A 32 -27.81 12.04 22.84
N ARG A 33 -27.57 12.51 24.07
CA ARG A 33 -28.22 11.99 25.29
C ARG A 33 -29.73 12.28 25.34
N ASP A 34 -30.17 13.39 24.75
CA ASP A 34 -31.61 13.67 24.58
C ASP A 34 -32.29 12.65 23.64
N ARG A 35 -31.52 12.02 22.74
CA ARG A 35 -32.04 11.12 21.70
C ARG A 35 -31.78 9.64 21.97
N PHE A 36 -30.73 9.32 22.71
CA PHE A 36 -30.26 7.96 22.98
C PHE A 36 -30.06 7.76 24.49
N PRO A 37 -30.25 6.54 25.02
CA PRO A 37 -29.99 6.27 26.43
C PRO A 37 -28.56 6.67 26.84
N ASP A 38 -28.40 7.26 28.02
CA ASP A 38 -27.12 7.79 28.50
C ASP A 38 -25.98 6.76 28.47
N GLU A 39 -26.28 5.51 28.82
CA GLU A 39 -25.34 4.38 28.79
C GLU A 39 -24.77 4.09 27.39
N ARG A 40 -25.37 4.63 26.31
CA ARG A 40 -24.89 4.45 24.94
C ARG A 40 -23.90 5.51 24.49
N VAL A 41 -23.77 6.62 25.22
CA VAL A 41 -23.01 7.81 24.80
C VAL A 41 -21.91 8.14 25.80
N LEU A 42 -20.66 7.92 25.40
CA LEU A 42 -19.48 8.33 26.16
C LEU A 42 -18.80 9.55 25.52
N THR A 43 -18.16 10.34 26.37
CA THR A 43 -17.35 11.49 25.97
C THR A 43 -15.88 11.27 26.32
N LEU A 44 -14.96 11.81 25.52
CA LEU A 44 -13.53 11.72 25.77
C LEU A 44 -12.82 13.03 25.39
N PHE A 45 -12.25 13.72 26.37
CA PHE A 45 -11.54 14.99 26.18
C PHE A 45 -10.17 14.99 26.90
N GLY A 46 -9.33 15.99 26.60
CA GLY A 46 -7.91 16.00 26.95
C GLY A 46 -7.63 16.01 28.47
N ALA A 47 -6.40 15.64 28.83
CA ALA A 47 -5.92 15.65 30.22
C ALA A 47 -5.32 17.03 30.57
N GLY A 48 -5.72 17.59 31.72
CA GLY A 48 -5.08 18.77 32.32
C GLY A 48 -6.02 19.93 32.67
N GLY A 49 -6.03 20.30 33.96
CA GLY A 49 -6.84 21.40 34.53
C GLY A 49 -7.89 20.90 35.53
N ALA A 50 -8.54 21.82 36.26
CA ALA A 50 -9.64 21.49 37.18
C ALA A 50 -10.85 20.85 36.47
N ASP A 51 -10.97 21.04 35.15
CA ASP A 51 -12.06 20.58 34.29
C ASP A 51 -11.63 19.50 33.26
N GLY A 52 -10.44 18.91 33.41
CA GLY A 52 -9.90 17.87 32.52
C GLY A 52 -10.30 16.44 32.94
N MET A 53 -10.31 15.49 32.02
CA MET A 53 -10.64 14.09 32.34
C MET A 53 -9.45 13.38 33.01
N SER A 54 -9.71 12.61 34.07
CA SER A 54 -8.67 11.83 34.76
C SER A 54 -8.19 10.66 33.90
N ASP A 55 -6.95 10.19 34.12
CA ASP A 55 -6.41 9.04 33.38
C ASP A 55 -7.23 7.75 33.61
N LEU A 56 -7.77 7.57 34.82
CA LEU A 56 -8.65 6.46 35.18
C LEU A 56 -9.96 6.49 34.39
N ASP A 57 -10.59 7.67 34.27
CA ASP A 57 -11.82 7.82 33.48
C ASP A 57 -11.57 7.59 31.99
N ARG A 58 -10.42 8.05 31.49
CA ARG A 58 -10.00 7.81 30.09
C ARG A 58 -9.84 6.31 29.83
N GLU A 59 -9.22 5.57 30.76
CA GLU A 59 -9.03 4.13 30.63
C GLU A 59 -10.35 3.36 30.72
N TYR A 60 -11.26 3.78 31.60
CA TYR A 60 -12.63 3.26 31.67
C TYR A 60 -13.39 3.46 30.35
N VAL A 61 -13.39 4.68 29.79
CA VAL A 61 -14.06 4.99 28.51
C VAL A 61 -13.48 4.14 27.37
N LYS A 62 -12.15 3.99 27.32
CA LYS A 62 -11.48 3.14 26.33
C LYS A 62 -11.89 1.67 26.46
N ALA A 63 -11.96 1.14 27.68
CA ALA A 63 -12.33 -0.23 27.94
C ALA A 63 -13.79 -0.48 27.53
N GLN A 64 -14.71 0.39 27.97
CA GLN A 64 -16.13 0.28 27.67
C GLN A 64 -16.44 0.43 26.17
N PHE A 65 -15.78 1.35 25.47
CA PHE A 65 -16.05 1.54 24.04
C PHE A 65 -15.50 0.40 23.17
N ASN A 66 -14.37 -0.20 23.58
CA ASN A 66 -13.78 -1.36 22.89
C ASN A 66 -14.39 -2.70 23.31
N ASP A 67 -15.25 -2.73 24.33
CA ASP A 67 -15.99 -3.91 24.75
C ASP A 67 -17.26 -4.06 23.89
N PRO A 68 -17.36 -5.11 23.06
CA PRO A 68 -18.56 -5.33 22.25
C PRO A 68 -19.83 -5.59 23.09
N ALA A 69 -19.68 -6.09 24.31
CA ALA A 69 -20.79 -6.40 25.22
C ALA A 69 -21.30 -5.17 25.98
N ALA A 70 -20.50 -4.09 26.06
CA ALA A 70 -20.92 -2.85 26.69
C ALA A 70 -22.12 -2.23 25.95
N ALA A 71 -22.93 -1.43 26.65
CA ALA A 71 -24.06 -0.73 26.04
C ALA A 71 -23.63 0.44 25.12
N VAL A 72 -22.38 0.89 25.25
CA VAL A 72 -21.85 2.08 24.57
C VAL A 72 -21.80 1.87 23.05
N ARG A 73 -22.34 2.82 22.28
CA ARG A 73 -22.33 2.78 20.80
C ARG A 73 -21.80 4.07 20.17
N ILE A 74 -21.76 5.17 20.92
CA ILE A 74 -21.34 6.47 20.42
C ILE A 74 -20.26 7.03 21.36
N LEU A 75 -19.10 7.33 20.78
CA LEU A 75 -18.01 8.03 21.47
C LEU A 75 -17.84 9.41 20.84
N VAL A 76 -18.06 10.46 21.62
CA VAL A 76 -17.78 11.84 21.21
C VAL A 76 -16.43 12.24 21.79
N ALA A 77 -15.42 12.42 20.93
CA ALA A 77 -14.05 12.68 21.36
C ALA A 77 -13.47 13.96 20.77
N THR A 78 -12.57 14.62 21.50
CA THR A 78 -11.73 15.71 20.97
C THR A 78 -10.38 15.20 20.48
N ASP A 79 -9.74 15.92 19.56
CA ASP A 79 -8.44 15.52 18.97
C ASP A 79 -7.35 15.29 20.02
N ALA A 80 -7.22 16.20 20.98
CA ALA A 80 -6.23 16.10 22.07
C ALA A 80 -6.45 14.87 22.97
N ALA A 81 -7.67 14.31 22.96
CA ALA A 81 -8.03 13.16 23.76
C ALA A 81 -7.94 11.85 22.99
N SER A 82 -8.03 11.93 21.66
CA SER A 82 -8.04 10.80 20.73
C SER A 82 -6.66 10.41 20.22
N GLU A 83 -5.65 11.25 20.46
CA GLU A 83 -4.26 10.95 20.11
C GLU A 83 -3.76 9.70 20.87
N GLY A 84 -3.24 8.71 20.14
CA GLY A 84 -2.78 7.44 20.73
C GLY A 84 -3.88 6.40 21.03
N LEU A 85 -5.14 6.67 20.68
CA LEU A 85 -6.22 5.67 20.85
C LEU A 85 -6.21 4.60 19.76
N ASN A 86 -6.54 3.38 20.18
CA ASN A 86 -6.81 2.25 19.32
C ASN A 86 -8.31 1.95 19.40
N LEU A 87 -9.09 2.39 18.41
CA LEU A 87 -10.56 2.24 18.39
C LEU A 87 -11.05 1.17 17.39
N HIS A 88 -10.12 0.52 16.70
CA HIS A 88 -10.34 -0.43 15.60
C HIS A 88 -11.13 -1.71 15.97
N ARG A 89 -11.34 -2.01 17.26
CA ARG A 89 -11.99 -3.27 17.69
C ARG A 89 -13.48 -3.28 17.40
N THR A 90 -14.20 -2.22 17.76
CA THR A 90 -15.68 -2.17 17.71
C THR A 90 -16.20 -1.10 16.76
N ALA A 91 -15.46 0.00 16.57
CA ALA A 91 -15.95 1.12 15.78
C ALA A 91 -15.81 0.87 14.28
N ARG A 92 -16.86 1.23 13.54
CA ARG A 92 -16.95 1.09 12.07
C ARG A 92 -17.09 2.45 11.39
N TYR A 93 -17.76 3.38 12.04
CA TYR A 93 -18.09 4.68 11.49
C TYR A 93 -17.27 5.75 12.20
N LEU A 94 -16.56 6.56 11.42
CA LEU A 94 -15.88 7.75 11.92
C LEU A 94 -16.56 8.97 11.34
N LEU A 95 -17.07 9.85 12.20
CA LEU A 95 -17.76 11.06 11.78
C LEU A 95 -16.94 12.28 12.21
N HIS A 96 -16.35 12.95 11.22
CA HIS A 96 -15.64 14.21 11.42
C HIS A 96 -16.62 15.37 11.47
N TYR A 97 -17.05 15.73 12.69
CA TYR A 97 -17.83 16.95 12.92
C TYR A 97 -16.99 18.22 12.76
N ASP A 98 -15.71 18.13 13.16
CA ASP A 98 -14.70 19.15 12.90
C ASP A 98 -13.53 18.48 12.15
N CYS A 99 -13.23 18.99 10.97
CA CYS A 99 -12.22 18.43 10.09
C CYS A 99 -10.92 19.25 10.21
N PRO A 100 -9.78 18.62 10.55
CA PRO A 100 -8.52 19.31 10.53
C PRO A 100 -8.21 19.75 9.09
N TRP A 101 -7.63 20.93 8.97
CA TRP A 101 -7.26 21.51 7.69
C TRP A 101 -5.98 20.91 7.09
N ASN A 102 -5.27 20.07 7.85
CA ASN A 102 -4.11 19.33 7.39
C ASN A 102 -4.52 17.87 7.11
N PRO A 103 -4.43 17.39 5.84
CA PRO A 103 -4.80 16.03 5.46
C PRO A 103 -4.03 14.93 6.18
N SER A 104 -2.75 15.14 6.51
CA SER A 104 -2.00 14.17 7.31
C SER A 104 -2.58 13.98 8.70
N ARG A 105 -3.08 15.06 9.33
CA ARG A 105 -3.79 14.92 10.61
C ARG A 105 -5.10 14.17 10.45
N LEU A 106 -5.76 14.33 9.31
CA LEU A 106 -6.96 13.57 8.98
C LEU A 106 -6.65 12.07 8.83
N GLU A 107 -5.62 11.73 8.06
CA GLU A 107 -5.24 10.34 7.85
C GLU A 107 -4.75 9.66 9.13
N GLN A 108 -4.03 10.40 9.97
CA GLN A 108 -3.66 9.92 11.31
C GLN A 108 -4.87 9.71 12.23
N ARG A 109 -5.97 10.44 12.03
CA ARG A 109 -7.25 10.23 12.73
C ARG A 109 -7.97 9.00 12.17
N ASN A 110 -8.03 8.87 10.84
CA ASN A 110 -8.62 7.71 10.15
C ASN A 110 -7.90 6.42 10.55
N GLY A 111 -6.57 6.41 10.58
CA GLY A 111 -5.72 5.27 11.00
C GLY A 111 -5.81 4.89 12.49
N ARG A 112 -6.59 5.61 13.31
CA ARG A 112 -6.98 5.15 14.67
C ARG A 112 -8.04 4.06 14.62
N LEU A 113 -8.79 4.04 13.54
CA LEU A 113 -9.85 3.09 13.26
C LEU A 113 -9.43 2.11 12.17
N ASP A 114 -8.99 2.62 11.01
CA ASP A 114 -8.57 1.84 9.86
C ASP A 114 -7.17 1.24 10.08
N ARG A 115 -7.11 -0.03 10.54
CA ARG A 115 -5.86 -0.77 10.79
C ARG A 115 -5.90 -2.17 10.21
N TYR A 116 -4.71 -2.68 9.88
CA TYR A 116 -4.51 -4.05 9.43
C TYR A 116 -5.12 -5.05 10.42
N GLY A 117 -6.01 -5.92 9.95
CA GLY A 117 -6.72 -6.91 10.76
C GLY A 117 -8.13 -6.52 11.22
N GLN A 118 -8.70 -5.39 10.76
CA GLN A 118 -10.12 -5.09 10.99
C GLN A 118 -11.02 -5.96 10.09
N GLY A 119 -11.92 -6.74 10.68
CA GLY A 119 -12.84 -7.64 9.94
C GLY A 119 -14.06 -6.97 9.29
N ARG A 120 -14.12 -5.63 9.25
CA ARG A 120 -15.21 -4.86 8.63
C ARG A 120 -14.64 -3.64 7.91
N ASP A 121 -15.30 -3.23 6.84
CA ASP A 121 -15.01 -1.94 6.21
C ASP A 121 -15.28 -0.77 7.16
N VAL A 122 -14.29 0.10 7.32
CA VAL A 122 -14.45 1.42 7.95
C VAL A 122 -15.13 2.35 6.97
N THR A 123 -16.13 3.12 7.43
CA THR A 123 -16.71 4.22 6.66
C THR A 123 -16.45 5.53 7.38
N VAL A 124 -15.73 6.44 6.72
CA VAL A 124 -15.45 7.78 7.23
C VAL A 124 -16.41 8.77 6.59
N HIS A 125 -17.03 9.61 7.41
CA HIS A 125 -17.92 10.68 6.96
C HIS A 125 -17.36 12.03 7.40
N TYR A 126 -17.37 12.98 6.47
CA TYR A 126 -16.96 14.36 6.73
C TYR A 126 -18.20 15.26 6.65
N PHE A 127 -18.46 16.02 7.72
CA PHE A 127 -19.53 17.02 7.68
C PHE A 127 -19.00 18.31 7.05
N VAL A 128 -19.58 18.68 5.91
CA VAL A 128 -19.29 19.91 5.18
C VAL A 128 -20.56 20.74 5.02
N SER A 129 -20.42 22.04 4.81
CA SER A 129 -21.55 22.95 4.58
C SER A 129 -21.26 23.87 3.41
N GLU A 130 -22.15 23.85 2.43
CA GLU A 130 -22.08 24.71 1.23
C GLU A 130 -22.19 26.20 1.58
N ALA A 131 -22.76 26.54 2.73
CA ALA A 131 -22.90 27.91 3.20
C ALA A 131 -21.58 28.52 3.72
N VAL A 132 -20.55 27.69 3.93
CA VAL A 132 -19.27 28.13 4.50
C VAL A 132 -18.16 27.85 3.47
N PRO A 133 -17.64 28.89 2.78
CA PRO A 133 -16.61 28.72 1.75
C PRO A 133 -15.36 27.95 2.19
N ASP A 134 -14.99 28.05 3.48
CA ASP A 134 -13.85 27.32 4.02
C ASP A 134 -14.12 25.82 4.16
N LEU A 135 -15.38 25.40 4.40
CA LEU A 135 -15.75 23.99 4.46
C LEU A 135 -15.82 23.37 3.05
N LEU A 136 -16.24 24.15 2.04
CA LEU A 136 -16.16 23.75 0.63
C LEU A 136 -14.72 23.56 0.16
N PHE A 137 -13.82 24.47 0.57
CA PHE A 137 -12.38 24.29 0.31
C PHE A 137 -11.85 23.01 0.96
N LEU A 138 -12.20 22.76 2.23
CA LEU A 138 -11.80 21.56 2.94
C LEU A 138 -12.34 20.29 2.29
N GLU A 139 -13.59 20.27 1.83
CA GLU A 139 -14.16 19.15 1.08
C GLU A 139 -13.29 18.79 -0.13
N HIS A 140 -12.90 19.80 -0.90
CA HIS A 140 -12.05 19.60 -2.08
C HIS A 140 -10.67 19.04 -1.69
N VAL A 141 -10.06 19.58 -0.64
CA VAL A 141 -8.77 19.12 -0.10
C VAL A 141 -8.86 17.66 0.36
N ILE A 142 -9.92 17.30 1.10
CA ILE A 142 -10.14 15.93 1.60
C ILE A 142 -10.34 14.96 0.44
N ARG A 143 -11.21 15.31 -0.52
CA ARG A 143 -11.44 14.48 -1.72
C ARG A 143 -10.14 14.26 -2.49
N LYS A 144 -9.32 15.31 -2.64
CA LYS A 144 -8.00 15.19 -3.27
C LYS A 144 -7.04 14.33 -2.47
N ALA A 145 -6.99 14.49 -1.15
CA ALA A 145 -6.18 13.63 -0.29
C ALA A 145 -6.58 12.14 -0.39
N ASP A 146 -7.89 11.85 -0.37
CA ASP A 146 -8.43 10.49 -0.52
C ASP A 146 -8.11 9.90 -1.91
N GLU A 147 -8.11 10.72 -2.97
CA GLU A 147 -7.70 10.32 -4.33
C GLU A 147 -6.21 9.93 -4.42
N ILE A 148 -5.35 10.43 -3.52
CA ILE A 148 -3.87 10.35 -3.61
C ILE A 148 -3.26 9.59 -2.42
N ARG A 149 -4.04 8.71 -1.79
CA ARG A 149 -3.73 8.11 -0.47
C ARG A 149 -2.33 7.49 -0.32
N GLU A 150 -1.71 7.00 -1.40
CA GLU A 150 -0.37 6.39 -1.40
C GLU A 150 0.79 7.41 -1.39
N ASP A 151 0.60 8.63 -1.92
CA ASP A 151 1.65 9.66 -2.06
C ASP A 151 1.50 10.84 -1.09
N LEU A 152 0.60 10.73 -0.10
CA LEU A 152 0.31 11.79 0.88
C LEU A 152 1.56 12.32 1.61
N GLY A 153 2.59 11.48 1.77
CA GLY A 153 3.85 11.85 2.41
C GLY A 153 4.58 13.01 1.73
N SER A 154 4.68 13.00 0.40
CA SER A 154 5.37 14.04 -0.39
C SER A 154 4.50 15.28 -0.64
N LEU A 155 3.18 15.12 -0.62
CA LEU A 155 2.23 16.18 -0.96
C LEU A 155 1.80 17.07 0.21
N ASN A 156 2.21 16.73 1.44
CA ASN A 156 1.82 17.46 2.64
C ASN A 156 2.14 18.96 2.61
N GLU A 157 3.32 19.34 2.10
CA GLU A 157 3.74 20.73 2.04
C GLU A 157 2.86 21.56 1.11
N ILE A 158 2.33 20.94 0.04
CA ILE A 158 1.46 21.59 -0.93
C ILE A 158 0.09 21.86 -0.32
N PHE A 159 -0.48 20.85 0.35
CA PHE A 159 -1.75 21.01 1.08
C PHE A 159 -1.64 22.04 2.21
N ASP A 160 -0.56 22.03 2.99
CA ASP A 160 -0.34 23.00 4.07
C ASP A 160 -0.19 24.43 3.50
N ARG A 161 0.51 24.61 2.38
CA ARG A 161 0.67 25.92 1.72
C ARG A 161 -0.65 26.44 1.17
N ALA A 162 -1.44 25.62 0.49
CA ALA A 162 -2.76 25.99 -0.02
C ALA A 162 -3.71 26.37 1.13
N THR A 163 -3.69 25.58 2.20
CA THR A 163 -4.46 25.84 3.41
C THR A 163 -4.06 27.15 4.09
N HIS A 164 -2.77 27.43 4.22
CA HIS A 164 -2.27 28.68 4.79
C HIS A 164 -2.71 29.89 3.94
N ARG A 165 -2.63 29.78 2.60
CA ARG A 165 -3.11 30.84 1.69
C ARG A 165 -4.60 31.12 1.88
N ARG A 166 -5.43 30.08 1.98
CA ARG A 166 -6.88 30.24 2.15
C ARG A 166 -7.25 30.76 3.54
N LEU A 167 -6.87 30.04 4.60
CA LEU A 167 -7.41 30.24 5.94
C LEU A 167 -6.68 31.32 6.76
N ILE A 168 -5.40 31.58 6.46
CA ILE A 168 -4.60 32.58 7.20
C ILE A 168 -4.47 33.87 6.40
N GLN A 169 -4.18 33.77 5.10
CA GLN A 169 -3.99 34.94 4.24
C GLN A 169 -5.29 35.43 3.59
N GLY A 170 -6.38 34.65 3.68
CA GLY A 170 -7.70 35.05 3.21
C GLY A 170 -7.85 35.06 1.69
N HIS A 171 -6.99 34.35 0.96
CA HIS A 171 -7.07 34.27 -0.50
C HIS A 171 -8.37 33.60 -0.96
N ASP A 172 -8.83 33.94 -2.16
CA ASP A 172 -10.04 33.39 -2.75
C ASP A 172 -9.97 31.85 -2.89
N ALA A 173 -11.03 31.17 -2.48
CA ALA A 173 -11.06 29.70 -2.43
C ALA A 173 -10.91 29.09 -3.83
N HIS A 174 -11.58 29.64 -4.84
CA HIS A 174 -11.57 29.09 -6.19
C HIS A 174 -10.18 29.21 -6.84
N THR A 175 -9.49 30.29 -6.54
CA THR A 175 -8.11 30.52 -7.01
C THR A 175 -7.14 29.55 -6.35
N VAL A 176 -7.21 29.40 -5.02
CA VAL A 176 -6.32 28.50 -4.27
C VAL A 176 -6.58 27.04 -4.62
N VAL A 177 -7.84 26.64 -4.85
CA VAL A 177 -8.19 25.29 -5.30
C VAL A 177 -7.56 24.98 -6.66
N ARG A 178 -7.65 25.90 -7.62
CA ARG A 178 -7.06 25.71 -8.95
C ARG A 178 -5.54 25.60 -8.89
N GLU A 179 -4.89 26.43 -8.08
CA GLU A 179 -3.44 26.36 -7.85
C GLU A 179 -3.04 25.04 -7.17
N LEU A 180 -3.80 24.60 -6.16
CA LEU A 180 -3.59 23.33 -5.48
C LEU A 180 -3.72 22.16 -6.45
N ASP A 181 -4.77 22.12 -7.27
CA ASP A 181 -4.98 21.08 -8.28
C ASP A 181 -3.81 21.06 -9.27
N THR A 182 -3.37 22.23 -9.73
CA THR A 182 -2.23 22.33 -10.65
C THR A 182 -0.94 21.81 -10.00
N SER A 183 -0.64 22.19 -8.77
CA SER A 183 0.55 21.70 -8.05
C SER A 183 0.48 20.21 -7.71
N ILE A 184 -0.71 19.67 -7.45
CA ILE A 184 -0.91 18.22 -7.27
C ILE A 184 -0.66 17.49 -8.59
N ASP A 185 -1.19 18.01 -9.70
CA ASP A 185 -1.02 17.43 -11.03
C ASP A 185 0.44 17.52 -11.51
N GLU A 186 1.17 18.58 -11.15
CA GLU A 186 2.62 18.73 -11.38
C GLU A 186 3.41 17.62 -10.67
N VAL A 187 3.14 17.37 -9.38
CA VAL A 187 3.84 16.31 -8.61
C VAL A 187 3.41 14.91 -9.06
N ARG A 188 2.11 14.70 -9.34
CA ARG A 188 1.62 13.46 -9.93
C ARG A 188 2.21 13.22 -11.31
N GLY A 189 2.45 14.27 -12.09
CA GLY A 189 3.14 14.21 -13.38
C GLY A 189 4.55 13.60 -13.28
N GLU A 190 5.16 13.59 -12.10
CA GLU A 190 6.46 12.94 -11.86
C GLU A 190 6.32 11.43 -11.53
N THR A 191 5.18 11.00 -10.99
CA THR A 191 4.94 9.63 -10.49
C THR A 191 3.79 8.87 -11.18
N ALA A 192 3.09 9.46 -12.16
CA ALA A 192 1.84 8.90 -12.66
C ALA A 192 2.03 7.53 -13.33
N ILE A 193 1.61 6.50 -12.62
CA ILE A 193 1.00 5.31 -13.19
C ILE A 193 -0.37 5.74 -13.75
N ASP A 194 -0.70 5.19 -14.92
CA ASP A 194 -1.84 5.53 -15.77
C ASP A 194 -3.20 5.55 -15.04
N ALA A 195 -3.76 6.74 -14.82
CA ALA A 195 -5.05 6.95 -14.15
C ALA A 195 -6.26 7.01 -15.11
N ASP A 196 -6.06 6.72 -16.42
CA ASP A 196 -7.02 7.04 -17.47
C ASP A 196 -8.16 6.01 -17.64
N ARG A 197 -8.35 5.12 -16.66
CA ARG A 197 -9.51 4.22 -16.56
C ARG A 197 -10.10 4.25 -15.16
N THR A 198 -10.63 5.40 -14.77
CA THR A 198 -11.20 5.65 -13.45
C THR A 198 -12.73 5.49 -13.46
N PRO A 199 -13.30 4.30 -13.19
CA PRO A 199 -14.70 4.19 -12.80
C PRO A 199 -14.91 4.75 -11.37
N ALA A 200 -16.16 5.01 -11.00
CA ALA A 200 -16.54 5.52 -9.69
C ALA A 200 -15.96 4.65 -8.53
N PRO A 201 -15.68 5.22 -7.34
CA PRO A 201 -15.01 4.51 -6.22
C PRO A 201 -15.61 3.15 -5.85
N ALA A 202 -16.94 3.01 -5.91
CA ALA A 202 -17.62 1.75 -5.62
C ALA A 202 -17.46 0.69 -6.74
N MET A 203 -17.44 1.11 -8.01
CA MET A 203 -17.16 0.20 -9.15
C MET A 203 -15.69 -0.23 -9.18
N ARG A 204 -14.76 0.64 -8.77
CA ARG A 204 -13.34 0.30 -8.56
C ARG A 204 -13.21 -0.79 -7.50
N ALA A 205 -13.79 -0.61 -6.33
CA ALA A 205 -13.69 -1.58 -5.24
C ALA A 205 -14.19 -2.98 -5.66
N ALA A 206 -15.35 -3.04 -6.35
CA ALA A 206 -15.89 -4.32 -6.83
C ALA A 206 -15.04 -4.95 -7.95
N SER A 207 -14.54 -4.17 -8.90
CA SER A 207 -13.68 -4.67 -9.99
C SER A 207 -12.30 -5.11 -9.48
N GLU A 208 -11.72 -4.42 -8.51
CA GLU A 208 -10.42 -4.80 -7.95
C GLU A 208 -10.55 -6.00 -7.01
N ALA A 209 -11.63 -6.08 -6.21
CA ALA A 209 -11.91 -7.27 -5.41
C ALA A 209 -12.05 -8.52 -6.29
N ALA A 210 -12.81 -8.45 -7.38
CA ALA A 210 -12.95 -9.57 -8.32
C ALA A 210 -11.61 -9.97 -8.97
N ARG A 211 -10.72 -9.00 -9.24
CA ARG A 211 -9.36 -9.30 -9.73
C ARG A 211 -8.49 -9.96 -8.67
N LEU A 212 -8.60 -9.52 -7.42
CA LEU A 212 -7.90 -10.13 -6.30
C LEU A 212 -8.37 -11.57 -6.06
N ASP A 213 -9.69 -11.80 -6.10
CA ASP A 213 -10.27 -13.13 -5.98
C ASP A 213 -9.81 -14.05 -7.12
N ALA A 214 -9.86 -13.58 -8.38
CA ALA A 214 -9.37 -14.33 -9.52
C ALA A 214 -7.85 -14.62 -9.42
N MET A 215 -7.06 -13.67 -8.94
CA MET A 215 -5.63 -13.87 -8.70
C MET A 215 -5.40 -14.90 -7.58
N ALA A 216 -6.15 -14.82 -6.49
CA ALA A 216 -6.08 -15.77 -5.38
C ALA A 216 -6.44 -17.19 -5.85
N GLU A 217 -7.46 -17.35 -6.70
CA GLU A 217 -7.78 -18.62 -7.34
C GLU A 217 -6.65 -19.14 -8.24
N GLU A 218 -6.01 -18.25 -9.01
CA GLU A 218 -4.93 -18.59 -9.92
C GLU A 218 -3.69 -19.12 -9.19
N ILE A 219 -3.32 -18.49 -8.06
CA ILE A 219 -2.13 -18.87 -7.27
C ILE A 219 -2.43 -19.85 -6.13
N ASP A 220 -3.67 -20.34 -6.04
CA ASP A 220 -4.15 -21.22 -4.97
C ASP A 220 -3.94 -20.61 -3.58
N LEU A 221 -4.39 -19.38 -3.35
CA LEU A 221 -4.21 -18.67 -2.09
C LEU A 221 -5.54 -18.51 -1.34
N ASP A 222 -5.69 -19.29 -0.29
CA ASP A 222 -6.73 -19.11 0.72
C ASP A 222 -6.27 -19.66 2.09
N PRO A 223 -7.08 -19.59 3.15
CA PRO A 223 -6.69 -20.09 4.47
C PRO A 223 -6.25 -21.56 4.48
N SER A 224 -6.88 -22.42 3.67
CA SER A 224 -6.58 -23.85 3.63
C SER A 224 -5.26 -24.13 2.91
N SER A 225 -5.01 -23.50 1.76
CA SER A 225 -3.74 -23.68 1.05
C SER A 225 -2.57 -23.06 1.78
N LEU A 226 -2.77 -21.95 2.51
CA LEU A 226 -1.74 -21.34 3.35
C LEU A 226 -1.35 -22.26 4.52
N LEU A 227 -2.35 -22.88 5.16
CA LEU A 227 -2.14 -23.91 6.19
C LEU A 227 -1.34 -25.09 5.62
N GLU A 228 -1.79 -25.67 4.52
CA GLU A 228 -1.15 -26.83 3.88
C GLU A 228 0.28 -26.52 3.43
N THR A 229 0.50 -25.34 2.86
CA THR A 229 1.83 -24.88 2.42
C THR A 229 2.78 -24.77 3.61
N LEU A 230 2.31 -24.17 4.72
CA LEU A 230 3.13 -24.03 5.91
C LEU A 230 3.38 -25.38 6.58
N ASP A 231 2.37 -26.23 6.71
CA ASP A 231 2.53 -27.56 7.29
C ASP A 231 3.47 -28.44 6.45
N THR A 232 3.38 -28.35 5.12
CA THR A 232 4.31 -29.01 4.20
C THR A 232 5.74 -28.54 4.46
N ALA A 233 5.98 -27.22 4.58
CA ALA A 233 7.30 -26.68 4.86
C ALA A 233 7.86 -27.13 6.23
N LEU A 234 7.01 -27.16 7.26
CA LEU A 234 7.37 -27.66 8.59
C LEU A 234 7.61 -29.17 8.60
N SER A 235 6.94 -29.92 7.72
CA SER A 235 7.00 -31.39 7.68
C SER A 235 8.11 -31.95 6.77
N ILE A 236 8.87 -31.10 6.07
CA ILE A 236 10.00 -31.55 5.24
C ILE A 236 10.99 -32.39 6.06
N GLY A 237 11.29 -33.60 5.57
CA GLY A 237 12.15 -34.56 6.24
C GLY A 237 11.49 -35.30 7.41
N ARG A 238 10.15 -35.23 7.55
CA ARG A 238 9.38 -35.83 8.64
C ARG A 238 8.19 -36.62 8.11
N GLN A 239 7.73 -37.60 8.90
CA GLN A 239 6.61 -38.48 8.52
C GLN A 239 5.24 -37.98 8.97
N LYS A 240 5.18 -36.99 9.87
CA LYS A 240 3.93 -36.49 10.46
C LYS A 240 3.76 -34.99 10.18
N PRO A 241 2.53 -34.52 9.90
CA PRO A 241 2.14 -33.12 9.94
C PRO A 241 2.62 -32.45 11.23
N GLN A 242 3.13 -31.22 11.15
CA GLN A 242 3.59 -30.44 12.30
C GLN A 242 2.54 -29.46 12.81
N LEU A 243 1.48 -29.21 12.04
CA LEU A 243 0.29 -28.51 12.48
C LEU A 243 -0.81 -29.52 12.79
N GLU A 244 -1.48 -29.34 13.93
CA GLU A 244 -2.63 -30.14 14.34
C GLU A 244 -3.83 -29.24 14.60
N ALA A 245 -5.02 -29.69 14.20
CA ALA A 245 -6.25 -28.98 14.53
C ALA A 245 -6.43 -28.92 16.05
N ALA A 246 -6.83 -27.75 16.56
CA ALA A 246 -7.24 -27.57 17.94
C ALA A 246 -8.68 -28.09 18.12
N GLU A 247 -9.16 -28.08 19.36
CA GLU A 247 -10.55 -28.46 19.68
C GLU A 247 -11.58 -27.48 19.10
N GLU A 248 -11.18 -26.23 18.90
CA GLU A 248 -11.99 -25.18 18.29
C GLU A 248 -11.72 -25.12 16.79
N ASP A 249 -12.79 -24.97 16.01
CA ASP A 249 -12.72 -24.93 14.55
C ASP A 249 -11.91 -23.72 14.04
N GLY A 250 -11.18 -23.93 12.94
CA GLY A 250 -10.30 -22.92 12.33
C GLY A 250 -9.01 -22.60 13.12
N LEU A 251 -8.76 -23.25 14.25
CA LEU A 251 -7.55 -23.08 15.07
C LEU A 251 -6.63 -24.29 15.01
N TYR A 252 -5.33 -24.04 15.03
CA TYR A 252 -4.28 -25.05 14.88
C TYR A 252 -3.17 -24.88 15.93
N ARG A 253 -2.44 -25.94 16.25
CA ARG A 253 -1.28 -25.92 17.15
C ARG A 253 -0.05 -26.47 16.45
N VAL A 254 1.12 -25.93 16.82
CA VAL A 254 2.40 -26.50 16.41
C VAL A 254 2.70 -27.70 17.32
N ARG A 255 2.79 -28.90 16.74
CA ARG A 255 3.04 -30.15 17.49
C ARG A 255 4.35 -30.14 18.26
N THR A 256 5.40 -29.63 17.62
CA THR A 256 6.78 -29.65 18.14
C THR A 256 7.37 -28.24 18.06
N PRO A 257 7.23 -27.38 19.09
CA PRO A 257 7.71 -26.00 19.02
C PRO A 257 9.23 -25.85 18.93
N ASP A 258 9.99 -26.80 19.46
CA ASP A 258 11.46 -26.86 19.42
C ASP A 258 12.00 -27.44 18.11
N LEU A 259 11.21 -27.35 17.04
CA LEU A 259 11.51 -27.92 15.74
C LEU A 259 12.88 -27.43 15.21
N PRO A 260 13.83 -28.35 14.93
CA PRO A 260 15.14 -27.97 14.41
C PRO A 260 15.01 -27.18 13.11
N GLY A 261 15.72 -26.05 13.06
CA GLY A 261 15.65 -25.12 11.93
C GLY A 261 14.35 -24.32 11.86
N TRP A 262 13.57 -24.25 12.92
CA TRP A 262 12.33 -23.44 13.01
C TRP A 262 12.14 -22.79 14.38
N ARG A 263 12.73 -23.38 15.43
CA ARG A 263 12.68 -22.91 16.82
C ARG A 263 12.79 -21.39 16.96
N ASP A 264 13.86 -20.78 16.46
CA ASP A 264 14.09 -19.34 16.65
C ASP A 264 12.95 -18.50 16.07
N VAL A 265 12.45 -18.87 14.88
CA VAL A 265 11.34 -18.12 14.25
C VAL A 265 10.01 -18.37 14.96
N ILE A 266 9.77 -19.58 15.48
CA ILE A 266 8.58 -19.86 16.29
C ILE A 266 8.64 -19.07 17.61
N ASP A 267 9.79 -19.09 18.28
CA ASP A 267 10.00 -18.41 19.55
C ASP A 267 9.92 -16.87 19.38
N ASP A 268 10.40 -16.31 18.27
CA ASP A 268 10.39 -14.86 18.04
C ASP A 268 9.06 -14.34 17.47
N SER A 269 8.37 -15.11 16.64
CA SER A 269 7.17 -14.63 15.90
C SER A 269 5.84 -15.16 16.40
N VAL A 270 5.82 -16.34 17.04
CA VAL A 270 4.58 -16.98 17.51
C VAL A 270 4.45 -16.88 19.02
N ARG A 271 5.54 -17.14 19.75
CA ARG A 271 5.51 -17.19 21.20
C ARG A 271 5.30 -15.80 21.79
N ARG A 272 4.44 -15.70 22.80
CA ARG A 272 4.25 -14.44 23.52
C ARG A 272 5.45 -14.15 24.44
N PRO A 273 5.89 -12.89 24.55
CA PRO A 273 6.90 -12.52 25.54
C PRO A 273 6.34 -12.73 26.96
N ALA A 274 7.10 -13.41 27.82
CA ALA A 274 6.74 -13.51 29.23
C ALA A 274 7.24 -12.29 30.00
N THR A 275 6.47 -11.86 31.00
CA THR A 275 6.78 -10.70 31.85
C THR A 275 8.03 -10.89 32.72
N ASN A 276 8.51 -12.13 32.85
CA ASN A 276 9.64 -12.54 33.69
C ASN A 276 10.90 -12.92 32.89
N GLY A 277 10.97 -12.59 31.60
CA GLY A 277 12.12 -12.92 30.74
C GLY A 277 12.22 -14.39 30.33
N GLY A 278 11.22 -15.22 30.66
CA GLY A 278 11.11 -16.61 30.20
C GLY A 278 10.38 -16.75 28.85
N LEU A 279 10.28 -18.00 28.38
CA LEU A 279 9.44 -18.35 27.22
C LEU A 279 7.96 -18.25 27.62
N GLY A 280 7.20 -17.34 27.00
CA GLY A 280 5.77 -17.22 27.27
C GLY A 280 4.91 -18.26 26.55
N ALA A 281 3.59 -18.08 26.68
CA ALA A 281 2.61 -19.01 26.13
C ALA A 281 2.64 -19.05 24.60
N MET A 282 2.32 -20.23 24.06
CA MET A 282 2.18 -20.44 22.62
C MET A 282 0.70 -20.30 22.23
N PRO A 283 0.33 -19.27 21.46
CA PRO A 283 -1.03 -19.15 20.94
C PRO A 283 -1.31 -20.23 19.89
N LYS A 284 -2.58 -20.56 19.73
CA LYS A 284 -3.10 -21.31 18.57
C LYS A 284 -2.92 -20.44 17.30
N LEU A 285 -2.77 -21.09 16.16
CA LEU A 285 -2.65 -20.44 14.86
C LEU A 285 -4.00 -20.46 14.15
N ALA A 286 -4.40 -19.34 13.57
CA ALA A 286 -5.58 -19.21 12.73
C ALA A 286 -5.14 -18.75 11.34
N PHE A 287 -5.71 -19.32 10.28
CA PHE A 287 -5.38 -18.96 8.90
C PHE A 287 -6.51 -18.16 8.22
N SER A 288 -7.66 -18.06 8.89
CA SER A 288 -8.77 -17.17 8.52
C SER A 288 -9.11 -16.23 9.67
N THR A 289 -9.89 -15.19 9.38
CA THR A 289 -10.39 -14.25 10.39
C THR A 289 -11.57 -14.81 11.17
N ASP A 290 -12.19 -15.90 10.73
CA ASP A 290 -13.42 -16.46 11.32
C ASP A 290 -13.32 -16.72 12.83
N PRO A 291 -12.21 -17.28 13.38
CA PRO A 291 -12.09 -17.51 14.82
C PRO A 291 -12.03 -16.25 15.68
N PHE A 292 -11.85 -15.09 15.05
CA PHE A 292 -11.85 -13.77 15.69
C PHE A 292 -13.15 -13.01 15.42
N ILE A 293 -14.08 -13.56 14.65
CA ILE A 293 -15.31 -12.88 14.29
C ILE A 293 -16.46 -13.41 15.15
N GLU A 294 -17.08 -12.51 15.92
CA GLU A 294 -18.27 -12.83 16.73
C GLU A 294 -19.50 -12.05 16.24
N SER A 295 -20.64 -12.75 16.12
CA SER A 295 -21.92 -12.11 15.83
C SER A 295 -22.69 -11.77 17.10
N LEU A 296 -22.69 -10.48 17.43
CA LEU A 296 -23.45 -9.91 18.54
C LEU A 296 -24.74 -9.30 18.00
N GLY A 297 -25.78 -10.13 17.88
CA GLY A 297 -27.06 -9.75 17.28
C GLY A 297 -26.91 -9.47 15.78
N ARG A 298 -27.05 -8.20 15.36
CA ARG A 298 -26.83 -7.76 13.95
C ARG A 298 -25.37 -7.33 13.67
N LEU A 299 -24.47 -7.44 14.64
CA LEU A 299 -23.11 -6.91 14.57
C LEU A 299 -22.07 -8.04 14.54
N THR A 300 -21.39 -8.24 13.41
CA THR A 300 -20.20 -9.12 13.24
C THR A 300 -18.87 -8.48 13.66
N VAL A 301 -18.41 -8.55 14.91
CA VAL A 301 -17.25 -7.79 15.42
C VAL A 301 -15.96 -8.63 15.36
N PHE A 302 -14.83 -8.00 15.03
CA PHE A 302 -13.52 -8.65 15.17
C PHE A 302 -13.02 -8.50 16.61
N LEU A 303 -12.88 -9.61 17.32
CA LEU A 303 -12.41 -9.70 18.69
C LEU A 303 -11.02 -10.36 18.73
N PRO A 304 -9.94 -9.59 18.96
CA PRO A 304 -8.61 -10.15 19.08
C PRO A 304 -8.53 -11.12 20.26
N ARG A 305 -8.08 -12.35 19.99
CA ARG A 305 -7.99 -13.40 21.01
C ARG A 305 -6.60 -13.45 21.66
N PRO A 306 -6.52 -13.56 22.99
CA PRO A 306 -5.24 -13.73 23.67
C PRO A 306 -4.65 -15.15 23.50
N ASP A 307 -5.44 -16.12 23.06
CA ASP A 307 -5.02 -17.51 22.89
C ASP A 307 -4.83 -17.91 21.42
N ALA A 308 -5.09 -17.01 20.46
CA ALA A 308 -4.94 -17.26 19.03
C ALA A 308 -4.13 -16.16 18.33
N LEU A 309 -3.48 -16.51 17.22
CA LEU A 309 -2.67 -15.65 16.38
C LEU A 309 -3.08 -15.85 14.92
N LEU A 310 -3.43 -14.76 14.23
CA LEU A 310 -3.74 -14.78 12.80
C LEU A 310 -2.44 -14.89 11.99
N ILE A 311 -2.31 -15.96 11.22
CA ILE A 311 -1.22 -16.20 10.29
C ILE A 311 -1.62 -15.65 8.92
N HIS A 312 -0.77 -14.80 8.37
CA HIS A 312 -0.94 -14.16 7.05
C HIS A 312 0.35 -14.29 6.24
N LEU A 313 0.32 -13.93 4.95
CA LEU A 313 1.45 -14.10 4.03
C LEU A 313 2.75 -13.45 4.50
N ALA A 314 2.69 -12.26 5.09
CA ALA A 314 3.86 -11.54 5.58
C ALA A 314 4.38 -12.05 6.94
N HIS A 315 3.72 -13.03 7.57
CA HIS A 315 4.16 -13.57 8.84
C HIS A 315 5.54 -14.25 8.69
N PRO A 316 6.52 -14.04 9.60
CA PRO A 316 7.88 -14.59 9.47
C PRO A 316 7.92 -16.11 9.28
N LEU A 317 7.02 -16.83 9.97
CA LEU A 317 6.87 -18.27 9.84
C LEU A 317 6.50 -18.69 8.39
N VAL A 318 5.57 -17.98 7.75
CA VAL A 318 5.15 -18.22 6.37
C VAL A 318 6.26 -17.82 5.40
N GLN A 319 6.85 -16.63 5.57
CA GLN A 319 7.96 -16.16 4.73
C GLN A 319 9.14 -17.14 4.73
N ARG A 320 9.47 -17.70 5.90
CA ARG A 320 10.48 -18.75 6.02
C ARG A 320 10.06 -20.02 5.29
N GLY A 321 8.82 -20.48 5.44
CA GLY A 321 8.30 -21.65 4.74
C GLY A 321 8.33 -21.51 3.23
N LEU A 322 7.82 -20.40 2.71
CA LEU A 322 7.86 -20.07 1.28
C LEU A 322 9.31 -19.99 0.77
N SER A 323 10.21 -19.34 1.50
CA SER A 323 11.64 -19.28 1.14
C SER A 323 12.29 -20.66 1.10
N LEU A 324 11.94 -21.52 2.07
CA LEU A 324 12.48 -22.87 2.20
C LEU A 324 12.02 -23.78 1.05
N LEU A 325 10.75 -23.66 0.65
CA LEU A 325 10.18 -24.34 -0.52
C LEU A 325 10.75 -23.77 -1.83
N ALA A 326 10.85 -22.45 -1.95
CA ALA A 326 11.35 -21.77 -3.15
C ALA A 326 12.78 -22.16 -3.49
N ARG A 327 13.66 -22.34 -2.48
CA ARG A 327 15.04 -22.83 -2.67
C ARG A 327 15.10 -24.25 -3.22
N ARG A 328 14.11 -25.09 -2.91
CA ARG A 328 14.02 -26.49 -3.33
C ARG A 328 13.44 -26.68 -4.73
N ARG A 329 13.02 -25.59 -5.40
CA ARG A 329 12.61 -25.62 -6.82
C ARG A 329 13.75 -25.99 -7.76
N TYR A 330 14.99 -25.61 -7.41
CA TYR A 330 16.17 -25.85 -8.23
C TYR A 330 16.88 -27.16 -7.84
N PRO A 331 17.54 -27.84 -8.79
CA PRO A 331 18.26 -29.09 -8.51
C PRO A 331 19.37 -28.89 -7.46
N GLY A 332 19.38 -29.71 -6.40
CA GLY A 332 20.47 -29.68 -5.41
C GLY A 332 20.16 -30.45 -4.11
N GLU A 333 18.96 -30.28 -3.55
CA GLU A 333 18.55 -30.97 -2.32
C GLU A 333 17.63 -32.16 -2.65
N ARG A 334 17.98 -33.37 -2.19
CA ARG A 334 17.23 -34.62 -2.46
C ARG A 334 16.02 -34.86 -1.56
N GLN A 335 15.64 -33.89 -0.73
CA GLN A 335 14.61 -34.08 0.30
C GLN A 335 13.17 -33.86 -0.19
N VAL A 336 12.98 -33.29 -1.38
CA VAL A 336 11.66 -33.03 -1.97
C VAL A 336 11.64 -33.55 -3.41
N SER A 337 10.59 -34.31 -3.74
CA SER A 337 10.35 -34.74 -5.12
C SER A 337 9.71 -33.60 -5.91
N ARG A 338 10.19 -33.39 -7.15
CA ARG A 338 9.55 -32.50 -8.13
C ARG A 338 8.54 -33.26 -9.01
N TRP A 339 8.36 -34.54 -8.71
CA TRP A 339 7.56 -35.50 -9.45
C TRP A 339 6.53 -36.06 -8.47
N THR A 340 5.27 -35.84 -8.77
CA THR A 340 4.15 -36.27 -7.94
C THR A 340 3.26 -37.19 -8.76
N VAL A 341 2.88 -38.33 -8.20
CA VAL A 341 1.90 -39.23 -8.81
C VAL A 341 0.66 -39.22 -7.96
N ARG A 342 -0.51 -38.98 -8.57
CA ARG A 342 -1.80 -38.97 -7.89
C ARG A 342 -2.80 -39.84 -8.65
N THR A 343 -3.83 -40.29 -7.96
CA THR A 343 -5.00 -40.93 -8.58
C THR A 343 -6.20 -40.00 -8.50
N GLY A 344 -7.00 -39.94 -9.56
CA GLY A 344 -8.16 -39.07 -9.61
C GLY A 344 -9.01 -39.28 -10.86
N GLU A 345 -10.05 -38.47 -11.00
CA GLU A 345 -10.86 -38.45 -12.21
C GLU A 345 -10.05 -37.88 -13.39
N LEU A 346 -10.17 -38.53 -14.53
CA LEU A 346 -9.54 -38.13 -15.78
C LEU A 346 -10.62 -37.67 -16.78
N PRO A 347 -10.28 -36.76 -17.69
CA PRO A 347 -11.15 -36.47 -18.84
C PRO A 347 -11.42 -37.73 -19.66
N ASP A 348 -12.54 -37.74 -20.39
CA ASP A 348 -12.93 -38.88 -21.22
C ASP A 348 -11.82 -39.31 -22.19
N GLU A 349 -11.67 -40.63 -22.33
CA GLU A 349 -10.70 -41.29 -23.23
C GLU A 349 -9.22 -40.98 -22.91
N CYS A 350 -8.89 -40.63 -21.66
CA CYS A 350 -7.51 -40.38 -21.23
C CYS A 350 -6.98 -41.49 -20.30
N GLU A 351 -5.77 -41.96 -20.58
CA GLU A 351 -5.08 -42.96 -19.75
C GLU A 351 -4.35 -42.31 -18.58
N ALA A 352 -3.90 -41.07 -18.77
CA ALA A 352 -3.28 -40.25 -17.74
C ALA A 352 -3.45 -38.76 -18.06
N LEU A 353 -3.27 -37.92 -17.04
CA LEU A 353 -3.15 -36.47 -17.21
C LEU A 353 -1.80 -36.02 -16.66
N VAL A 354 -1.00 -35.38 -17.50
CA VAL A 354 0.30 -34.82 -17.13
C VAL A 354 0.14 -33.33 -16.89
N LEU A 355 0.30 -32.90 -15.64
CA LEU A 355 0.39 -31.50 -15.27
C LEU A 355 1.85 -31.09 -15.26
N PHE A 356 2.20 -30.23 -16.20
CA PHE A 356 3.55 -29.76 -16.41
C PHE A 356 3.69 -28.31 -15.92
N SER A 357 4.38 -28.12 -14.80
CA SER A 357 4.62 -26.80 -14.23
C SER A 357 5.95 -26.22 -14.74
N VAL A 358 5.88 -25.03 -15.33
CA VAL A 358 7.03 -24.32 -15.88
C VAL A 358 7.19 -22.93 -15.23
N GLU A 359 8.43 -22.50 -15.03
CA GLU A 359 8.77 -21.13 -14.62
C GLU A 359 9.20 -20.35 -15.87
N GLU A 360 8.50 -19.26 -16.14
CA GLU A 360 8.78 -18.30 -17.20
C GLU A 360 9.53 -17.12 -16.61
N ILE A 361 10.63 -16.70 -17.23
CA ILE A 361 11.43 -15.56 -16.80
C ILE A 361 11.84 -14.77 -18.04
N ALA A 362 11.63 -13.45 -18.01
CA ALA A 362 12.18 -12.55 -19.01
C ALA A 362 12.86 -11.35 -18.37
N VAL A 363 13.99 -10.97 -18.96
CA VAL A 363 14.83 -9.87 -18.50
C VAL A 363 15.05 -8.87 -19.63
N ASN A 364 15.01 -7.59 -19.30
CA ASN A 364 15.29 -6.54 -20.27
C ASN A 364 16.80 -6.28 -20.41
N GLU A 365 17.21 -5.43 -21.35
CA GLU A 365 18.63 -5.07 -21.57
C GLU A 365 19.29 -4.43 -20.33
N LEU A 366 18.50 -3.82 -19.45
CA LEU A 366 18.95 -3.29 -18.16
C LEU A 366 19.15 -4.39 -17.09
N ARG A 367 18.91 -5.65 -17.44
CA ARG A 367 18.95 -6.84 -16.56
C ARG A 367 17.90 -6.82 -15.44
N GLU A 368 16.83 -6.06 -15.64
CA GLU A 368 15.66 -6.06 -14.76
C GLU A 368 14.74 -7.22 -15.15
N THR A 369 14.24 -7.97 -14.17
CA THR A 369 13.20 -8.99 -14.41
C THR A 369 11.85 -8.30 -14.46
N PHE A 370 11.18 -8.35 -15.62
CA PHE A 370 9.86 -7.73 -15.81
C PHE A 370 8.75 -8.76 -16.02
N HIS A 371 9.10 -9.99 -16.41
CA HIS A 371 8.17 -11.11 -16.50
C HIS A 371 8.69 -12.26 -15.66
N ARG A 372 7.90 -12.71 -14.67
CA ARG A 372 8.17 -13.92 -13.93
C ARG A 372 6.87 -14.59 -13.54
N TRP A 373 6.64 -15.80 -14.03
CA TRP A 373 5.43 -16.54 -13.73
C TRP A 373 5.70 -18.04 -13.56
N VAL A 374 4.86 -18.71 -12.77
CA VAL A 374 4.82 -20.18 -12.73
C VAL A 374 3.48 -20.61 -13.32
N ARG A 375 3.50 -21.32 -14.44
CA ARG A 375 2.29 -21.84 -15.10
C ARG A 375 2.25 -23.35 -14.98
N THR A 376 1.05 -23.90 -14.83
CA THR A 376 0.81 -25.34 -14.91
C THR A 376 -0.11 -25.64 -16.09
N VAL A 377 0.44 -26.35 -17.07
CA VAL A 377 -0.27 -26.76 -18.28
C VAL A 377 -0.64 -28.24 -18.15
N ALA A 378 -1.91 -28.56 -18.41
CA ALA A 378 -2.41 -29.93 -18.31
C ALA A 378 -2.49 -30.57 -19.70
N PHE A 379 -1.86 -31.74 -19.85
CA PHE A 379 -1.83 -32.49 -21.09
C PHE A 379 -2.48 -33.86 -20.91
N PRO A 380 -3.54 -34.18 -21.68
CA PRO A 380 -4.09 -35.52 -21.68
C PRO A 380 -3.13 -36.46 -22.40
N VAL A 381 -2.98 -37.69 -21.89
CA VAL A 381 -2.22 -38.75 -22.54
C VAL A 381 -3.19 -39.81 -23.06
N ARG A 382 -3.08 -40.13 -24.35
CA ARG A 382 -3.91 -41.11 -25.04
C ARG A 382 -3.02 -42.01 -25.88
N ASP A 383 -3.16 -43.33 -25.74
CA ASP A 383 -2.35 -44.33 -26.44
C ASP A 383 -0.82 -44.07 -26.31
N GLY A 384 -0.39 -43.55 -25.16
CA GLY A 384 1.02 -43.18 -24.91
C GLY A 384 1.52 -41.89 -25.60
N GLU A 385 0.68 -41.15 -26.31
CA GLU A 385 1.00 -39.87 -26.96
C GLU A 385 0.48 -38.66 -26.16
N LEU A 386 1.23 -37.55 -26.21
CA LEU A 386 0.84 -36.29 -25.58
C LEU A 386 -0.20 -35.56 -26.43
N GLY A 387 -1.41 -35.40 -25.89
CA GLY A 387 -2.47 -34.62 -26.52
C GLY A 387 -2.23 -33.11 -26.46
N GLN A 388 -3.15 -32.34 -27.05
CA GLN A 388 -3.14 -30.88 -26.97
C GLN A 388 -3.37 -30.40 -25.53
N PRO A 389 -2.77 -29.28 -25.11
CA PRO A 389 -2.98 -28.74 -23.77
C PRO A 389 -4.46 -28.42 -23.55
N LEU A 390 -4.99 -28.82 -22.39
CA LEU A 390 -6.35 -28.50 -21.98
C LEU A 390 -6.48 -26.98 -21.73
N PRO A 391 -7.72 -26.44 -21.80
CA PRO A 391 -7.99 -25.07 -21.43
C PRO A 391 -7.43 -24.73 -20.04
N HIS A 392 -6.97 -23.48 -19.90
CA HIS A 392 -6.47 -23.00 -18.63
C HIS A 392 -7.56 -23.11 -17.55
N ALA A 393 -7.15 -23.58 -16.38
CA ALA A 393 -7.99 -23.65 -15.19
C ALA A 393 -7.16 -23.14 -14.00
N PRO A 394 -7.78 -22.36 -13.09
CA PRO A 394 -7.09 -21.86 -11.90
C PRO A 394 -6.63 -23.02 -11.03
N ALA A 395 -5.61 -22.77 -10.21
CA ALA A 395 -5.03 -23.81 -9.38
C ALA A 395 -6.03 -24.38 -8.35
N THR A 396 -6.95 -23.55 -7.84
CA THR A 396 -8.04 -23.99 -6.94
C THR A 396 -8.96 -25.04 -7.57
N ALA A 397 -9.25 -24.96 -8.87
CA ALA A 397 -10.07 -25.94 -9.59
C ALA A 397 -9.42 -27.33 -9.68
N ARG A 398 -8.14 -27.45 -9.29
CA ARG A 398 -7.36 -28.69 -9.34
C ARG A 398 -7.21 -29.36 -7.97
N ARG A 399 -7.90 -28.86 -6.93
CA ARG A 399 -7.94 -29.43 -5.56
C ARG A 399 -8.81 -30.69 -5.46
N GLY A 400 -8.78 -31.33 -4.30
CA GLY A 400 -9.69 -32.46 -3.96
C GLY A 400 -9.24 -33.82 -4.46
N ILE A 401 -7.99 -33.95 -4.87
CA ILE A 401 -7.42 -35.20 -5.42
C ILE A 401 -6.70 -35.95 -4.31
N ALA A 402 -6.71 -37.29 -4.41
CA ALA A 402 -6.00 -38.15 -3.47
C ALA A 402 -4.54 -37.70 -3.27
N GLY A 403 -4.02 -37.97 -2.07
CA GLY A 403 -2.62 -37.75 -1.74
C GLY A 403 -1.68 -38.50 -2.69
N PRO A 404 -0.38 -38.17 -2.67
CA PRO A 404 0.59 -38.81 -3.55
C PRO A 404 0.58 -40.33 -3.35
N SER A 405 0.52 -41.06 -4.46
CA SER A 405 0.55 -42.53 -4.48
C SER A 405 2.00 -43.04 -4.57
N ASN A 406 2.30 -44.12 -3.86
CA ASN A 406 3.58 -44.84 -3.91
C ASN A 406 3.32 -46.30 -4.34
N GLY A 407 4.27 -46.93 -5.05
CA GLY A 407 4.16 -48.33 -5.49
C GLY A 407 3.89 -48.47 -7.00
N GLU A 408 3.00 -49.38 -7.40
CA GLU A 408 2.68 -49.70 -8.81
C GLU A 408 2.28 -48.48 -9.64
N ALA A 409 1.52 -47.54 -9.06
CA ALA A 409 1.17 -46.27 -9.70
C ALA A 409 2.41 -45.45 -10.13
N GLY A 410 3.52 -45.56 -9.40
CA GLY A 410 4.78 -44.90 -9.73
C GLY A 410 5.45 -45.49 -10.97
N GLU A 411 5.36 -46.81 -11.17
CA GLU A 411 5.92 -47.49 -12.35
C GLU A 411 5.12 -47.12 -13.61
N THR A 412 3.80 -47.16 -13.53
CA THR A 412 2.91 -46.71 -14.62
C THR A 412 3.17 -45.26 -14.98
N ALA A 413 3.22 -44.36 -13.99
CA ALA A 413 3.51 -42.94 -14.23
C ALA A 413 4.90 -42.71 -14.86
N THR A 414 5.89 -43.52 -14.50
CA THR A 414 7.24 -43.45 -15.10
C THR A 414 7.19 -43.84 -16.57
N ALA A 415 6.52 -44.96 -16.90
CA ALA A 415 6.36 -45.40 -18.28
C ALA A 415 5.61 -44.36 -19.14
N THR A 416 4.53 -43.78 -18.60
CA THR A 416 3.79 -42.69 -19.26
C THR A 416 4.67 -41.48 -19.51
N LEU A 417 5.47 -41.03 -18.53
CA LEU A 417 6.32 -39.87 -18.71
C LEU A 417 7.46 -40.11 -19.70
N ASP A 418 8.00 -41.32 -19.74
CA ASP A 418 9.04 -41.66 -20.70
C ASP A 418 8.51 -41.70 -22.15
N SER A 419 7.25 -42.08 -22.37
CA SER A 419 6.64 -42.03 -23.70
C SER A 419 6.46 -40.58 -24.19
N VAL A 420 5.99 -39.69 -23.33
CA VAL A 420 5.68 -38.28 -23.71
C VAL A 420 6.84 -37.30 -23.53
N ARG A 421 7.98 -37.73 -22.97
CA ARG A 421 9.12 -36.87 -22.63
C ARG A 421 9.59 -36.00 -23.81
N ARG A 422 9.68 -36.58 -25.00
CA ARG A 422 10.15 -35.87 -26.22
C ARG A 422 9.15 -34.80 -26.66
N ASP A 423 7.86 -35.06 -26.50
CA ASP A 423 6.81 -34.11 -26.87
C ASP A 423 6.74 -32.95 -25.89
N LEU A 424 6.88 -33.20 -24.58
CA LEU A 424 7.01 -32.16 -23.56
C LEU A 424 8.24 -31.27 -23.81
N GLN A 425 9.39 -31.87 -24.18
CA GLN A 425 10.58 -31.10 -24.54
C GLN A 425 10.32 -30.24 -25.78
N ARG A 426 9.68 -30.78 -26.82
CA ARG A 426 9.34 -30.02 -28.04
C ARG A 426 8.39 -28.87 -27.72
N TRP A 427 7.36 -29.12 -26.90
CA TRP A 427 6.43 -28.11 -26.45
C TRP A 427 7.13 -26.99 -25.67
N LEU A 428 8.05 -27.33 -24.75
CA LEU A 428 8.80 -26.34 -23.97
C LEU A 428 9.60 -25.38 -24.87
N HIS A 429 10.26 -25.89 -25.92
CA HIS A 429 10.99 -25.06 -26.88
C HIS A 429 10.03 -24.14 -27.66
N ASN A 430 8.93 -24.69 -28.17
CA ASN A 430 7.93 -23.90 -28.90
C ASN A 430 7.29 -22.83 -28.01
N HIS A 431 6.95 -23.16 -26.76
CA HIS A 431 6.37 -22.24 -25.79
C HIS A 431 7.32 -21.09 -25.45
N ARG A 432 8.62 -21.38 -25.31
CA ARG A 432 9.66 -20.37 -25.10
C ARG A 432 9.72 -19.38 -26.27
N ASP A 433 9.68 -19.89 -27.50
CA ASP A 433 9.78 -19.05 -28.69
C ASP A 433 8.50 -18.20 -28.84
N GLN A 434 7.31 -18.79 -28.64
CA GLN A 434 6.03 -18.08 -28.62
C GLN A 434 5.96 -16.99 -27.52
N LEU A 435 6.42 -17.31 -26.31
CA LEU A 435 6.48 -16.34 -25.21
C LEU A 435 7.43 -15.19 -25.56
N THR A 436 8.57 -15.48 -26.17
CA THR A 436 9.53 -14.45 -26.60
C THR A 436 8.90 -13.51 -27.63
N ASP A 437 8.19 -14.05 -28.62
CA ASP A 437 7.52 -13.26 -29.65
C ASP A 437 6.39 -12.39 -29.06
N SER A 438 5.55 -12.98 -28.20
CA SER A 438 4.47 -12.26 -27.52
C SER A 438 5.00 -11.14 -26.61
N LEU A 439 6.07 -11.40 -25.86
CA LEU A 439 6.69 -10.38 -25.01
C LEU A 439 7.34 -9.26 -25.84
N ASN A 440 8.00 -9.57 -26.96
CA ASN A 440 8.55 -8.55 -27.85
C ASN A 440 7.45 -7.64 -28.41
N GLU A 441 6.32 -8.21 -28.84
CA GLU A 441 5.17 -7.44 -29.33
C GLU A 441 4.61 -6.52 -28.23
N GLN A 442 4.39 -7.07 -27.04
CA GLN A 442 3.88 -6.31 -25.89
C GLN A 442 4.84 -5.17 -25.48
N LEU A 443 6.13 -5.48 -25.36
CA LEU A 443 7.15 -4.49 -25.02
C LEU A 443 7.25 -3.38 -26.08
N HIS A 444 7.06 -3.70 -27.36
CA HIS A 444 7.06 -2.69 -28.41
C HIS A 444 5.90 -1.68 -28.22
N ILE A 445 4.70 -2.18 -27.92
CA ILE A 445 3.53 -1.34 -27.64
C ILE A 445 3.76 -0.49 -26.37
N ASP A 446 4.27 -1.11 -25.30
CA ASP A 446 4.53 -0.44 -24.04
C ASP A 446 5.65 0.61 -24.16
N GLN A 447 6.68 0.33 -24.97
CA GLN A 447 7.77 1.27 -25.27
C GLN A 447 7.23 2.53 -25.95
N GLN A 448 6.38 2.38 -26.97
CA GLN A 448 5.80 3.51 -27.69
C GLN A 448 4.97 4.39 -26.75
N THR A 449 4.15 3.73 -25.93
CA THR A 449 3.30 4.39 -24.94
C THR A 449 4.13 5.12 -23.89
N ALA A 450 5.16 4.48 -23.34
CA ALA A 450 6.05 5.07 -22.35
C ALA A 450 6.84 6.25 -22.93
N ARG A 451 7.37 6.11 -24.15
CA ARG A 451 8.12 7.18 -24.83
C ARG A 451 7.23 8.40 -25.12
N GLN A 452 5.99 8.18 -25.53
CA GLN A 452 5.03 9.27 -25.74
C GLN A 452 4.73 10.00 -24.43
N ARG A 453 4.36 9.26 -23.37
CA ARG A 453 4.05 9.82 -22.05
C ARG A 453 5.21 10.62 -21.48
N GLU A 454 6.41 10.04 -21.50
CA GLU A 454 7.60 10.70 -20.96
C GLU A 454 8.00 11.91 -21.83
N GLY A 455 7.84 11.82 -23.16
CA GLY A 455 8.04 12.95 -24.06
C GLY A 455 7.05 14.10 -23.85
N GLU A 456 5.81 13.79 -23.47
CA GLU A 456 4.81 14.79 -23.04
C GLU A 456 5.21 15.45 -21.71
N ARG A 457 5.61 14.65 -20.71
CA ARG A 457 6.11 15.16 -19.42
C ARG A 457 7.28 16.12 -19.57
N TYR A 458 8.28 15.77 -20.39
CA TYR A 458 9.42 16.65 -20.64
C TYR A 458 9.01 17.95 -21.34
N ARG A 459 8.07 17.90 -22.29
CA ARG A 459 7.54 19.11 -22.93
C ARG A 459 6.82 20.02 -21.94
N GLN A 460 6.04 19.44 -21.04
CA GLN A 460 5.35 20.19 -19.98
C GLN A 460 6.36 20.87 -19.04
N ARG A 461 7.35 20.12 -18.52
CA ARG A 461 8.42 20.65 -17.66
C ARG A 461 9.24 21.76 -18.34
N GLU A 462 9.57 21.61 -19.63
CA GLU A 462 10.24 22.68 -20.38
C GLU A 462 9.37 23.94 -20.48
N GLY A 463 8.04 23.78 -20.61
CA GLY A 463 7.06 24.86 -20.61
C GLY A 463 6.98 25.58 -19.26
N GLU A 464 6.91 24.83 -18.16
CA GLU A 464 6.89 25.35 -16.79
C GLU A 464 8.19 26.09 -16.44
N LEU A 465 9.35 25.52 -16.77
CA LEU A 465 10.64 26.17 -16.57
C LEU A 465 10.72 27.48 -17.37
N SER A 466 10.25 27.47 -18.62
CA SER A 466 10.17 28.68 -19.45
C SER A 466 9.20 29.70 -18.87
N ALA A 467 8.08 29.26 -18.29
CA ALA A 467 7.14 30.12 -17.60
C ALA A 467 7.73 30.71 -16.32
N LEU A 468 8.49 29.95 -15.52
CA LEU A 468 9.18 30.39 -14.30
C LEU A 468 10.28 31.41 -14.57
N ILE A 469 11.05 31.23 -15.66
CA ILE A 469 12.02 32.22 -16.15
C ILE A 469 11.27 33.53 -16.47
N ASN A 470 10.16 33.44 -17.21
CA ASN A 470 9.36 34.60 -17.57
C ASN A 470 8.51 35.16 -16.40
N GLN A 471 8.28 34.39 -15.34
CA GLN A 471 7.38 34.76 -14.25
C GLN A 471 8.07 35.71 -13.27
N ALA A 472 7.51 36.91 -13.19
CA ALA A 472 7.42 37.88 -12.09
C ALA A 472 8.70 38.31 -11.35
N THR A 473 9.67 37.45 -11.09
CA THR A 473 10.85 37.74 -10.26
C THR A 473 11.90 38.53 -11.02
N GLU A 474 12.22 38.13 -12.25
CA GLU A 474 13.12 38.89 -13.13
C GLU A 474 12.47 40.22 -13.52
N SER A 475 11.22 40.20 -14.00
CA SER A 475 10.47 41.44 -14.30
C SER A 475 10.21 42.33 -13.09
N ARG A 476 10.24 41.80 -11.86
CA ARG A 476 10.16 42.61 -10.63
C ARG A 476 11.52 43.22 -10.30
N LEU A 477 12.60 42.44 -10.37
CA LEU A 477 13.95 42.96 -10.16
C LEU A 477 14.29 44.02 -11.22
N GLU A 478 13.90 43.83 -12.47
CA GLU A 478 14.00 44.83 -13.54
C GLU A 478 13.19 46.10 -13.23
N ARG A 479 11.96 45.96 -12.72
CA ARG A 479 11.15 47.11 -12.27
C ARG A 479 11.79 47.84 -11.08
N GLU A 480 12.28 47.11 -10.09
CA GLU A 480 12.98 47.69 -8.93
C GLU A 480 14.28 48.40 -9.34
N ILE A 481 15.04 47.83 -10.30
CA ILE A 481 16.20 48.48 -10.91
C ILE A 481 15.77 49.77 -11.61
N HIS A 482 14.70 49.75 -12.40
CA HIS A 482 14.19 50.92 -13.10
C HIS A 482 13.74 52.04 -12.13
N GLU A 483 13.11 51.70 -11.02
CA GLU A 483 12.75 52.65 -9.96
C GLU A 483 13.98 53.28 -9.29
N LEU A 484 15.01 52.48 -9.00
CA LEU A 484 16.28 52.95 -8.44
C LEU A 484 17.03 53.85 -9.43
N GLU A 485 17.05 53.51 -10.73
CA GLU A 485 17.62 54.33 -11.79
C GLU A 485 16.89 55.67 -11.95
N ASN A 486 15.57 55.68 -11.77
CA ASN A 486 14.78 56.92 -11.79
C ASN A 486 15.04 57.80 -10.56
N LYS A 487 15.16 57.20 -9.37
CA LYS A 487 15.58 57.92 -8.15
C LYS A 487 16.98 58.52 -8.31
N ARG A 488 17.92 57.78 -8.90
CA ARG A 488 19.26 58.26 -9.24
C ARG A 488 19.22 59.47 -10.18
N ARG A 489 18.35 59.46 -11.21
CA ARG A 489 18.21 60.56 -12.18
C ARG A 489 17.56 61.83 -11.62
N GLN A 490 16.65 61.70 -10.65
CA GLN A 490 15.95 62.84 -10.07
C GLN A 490 16.85 63.74 -9.20
N GLY A 491 17.98 63.20 -8.71
CA GLY A 491 18.95 63.94 -7.90
C GLY A 491 18.43 64.27 -6.50
N VAL A 492 19.32 64.24 -5.51
CA VAL A 492 18.99 64.61 -4.11
C VAL A 492 19.40 66.06 -3.91
N LEU A 493 18.46 66.92 -3.49
CA LEU A 493 18.63 68.38 -3.44
C LEU A 493 19.61 68.89 -2.36
N PHE A 494 20.13 68.01 -1.49
CA PHE A 494 21.13 68.36 -0.48
C PHE A 494 22.10 67.19 -0.26
N ASN A 495 23.39 67.51 -0.07
CA ASN A 495 24.54 66.60 0.12
C ASN A 495 24.20 65.24 0.76
N GLN A 496 24.46 64.17 0.01
CA GLN A 496 25.12 62.95 0.50
C GLN A 496 25.56 62.09 -0.70
N ALA A 497 26.83 62.21 -1.10
CA ALA A 497 27.43 61.32 -2.11
C ALA A 497 27.31 59.82 -1.74
N ASP A 498 27.18 59.54 -0.44
CA ASP A 498 26.98 58.20 0.11
C ASP A 498 25.63 57.57 -0.30
N GLU A 499 24.54 58.34 -0.37
CA GLU A 499 23.22 57.83 -0.77
C GLU A 499 23.19 57.42 -2.26
N LEU A 500 23.86 58.19 -3.13
CA LEU A 500 24.01 57.83 -4.54
C LEU A 500 24.86 56.56 -4.70
N ALA A 501 25.91 56.42 -3.89
CA ALA A 501 26.73 55.21 -3.88
C ALA A 501 25.97 53.97 -3.35
N ASP A 502 25.05 54.14 -2.38
CA ASP A 502 24.16 53.08 -1.90
C ASP A 502 23.15 52.64 -2.98
N ILE A 503 22.60 53.60 -3.73
CA ILE A 503 21.71 53.29 -4.86
C ILE A 503 22.47 52.51 -5.95
N ASP A 504 23.67 52.95 -6.32
CA ASP A 504 24.50 52.27 -7.33
C ASP A 504 24.86 50.84 -6.85
N ARG A 505 25.27 50.67 -5.58
CA ARG A 505 25.49 49.33 -4.97
C ARG A 505 24.24 48.45 -5.02
N SER A 506 23.06 49.01 -4.76
CA SER A 506 21.81 48.25 -4.79
C SER A 506 21.38 47.86 -6.22
N ILE A 507 21.68 48.68 -7.23
CA ILE A 507 21.42 48.36 -8.64
C ILE A 507 22.34 47.21 -9.07
N ASP A 508 23.64 47.32 -8.78
CA ASP A 508 24.63 46.30 -9.15
C ASP A 508 24.33 44.95 -8.50
N ALA A 509 24.00 44.93 -7.19
CA ALA A 509 23.61 43.70 -6.50
C ALA A 509 22.35 43.04 -7.10
N LYS A 510 21.39 43.84 -7.57
CA LYS A 510 20.17 43.31 -8.23
C LYS A 510 20.45 42.80 -9.64
N ARG A 511 21.36 43.44 -10.39
CA ARG A 511 21.80 42.96 -11.71
C ARG A 511 22.58 41.65 -11.62
N GLU A 512 23.50 41.55 -10.66
CA GLU A 512 24.23 40.31 -10.38
C GLU A 512 23.29 39.17 -9.96
N GLU A 513 22.24 39.47 -9.19
CA GLU A 513 21.21 38.50 -8.82
C GLU A 513 20.40 38.01 -10.04
N ILE A 514 20.07 38.88 -11.00
CA ILE A 514 19.44 38.48 -12.26
C ILE A 514 20.36 37.55 -13.04
N GLU A 515 21.63 37.92 -13.22
CA GLU A 515 22.62 37.13 -13.97
C GLU A 515 22.84 35.74 -13.35
N ARG A 516 22.96 35.66 -12.02
CA ARG A 516 23.06 34.37 -11.30
C ARG A 516 21.84 33.48 -11.54
N ARG A 517 20.64 34.06 -11.55
CA ARG A 517 19.40 33.30 -11.80
C ARG A 517 19.26 32.85 -13.24
N GLN A 518 19.56 33.71 -14.20
CA GLN A 518 19.57 33.36 -15.62
C GLN A 518 20.52 32.17 -15.86
N SER A 519 21.75 32.25 -15.34
CA SER A 519 22.74 31.18 -15.41
C SER A 519 22.25 29.87 -14.77
N HIS A 520 21.64 29.95 -13.58
CA HIS A 520 21.06 28.78 -12.91
C HIS A 520 19.94 28.12 -13.73
N TYR A 521 19.04 28.90 -14.33
CA TYR A 521 17.97 28.35 -15.16
C TYR A 521 18.49 27.75 -16.47
N GLU A 522 19.51 28.34 -17.09
CA GLU A 522 20.19 27.76 -18.25
C GLU A 522 20.87 26.44 -17.92
N GLU A 523 21.47 26.32 -16.73
CA GLU A 523 22.05 25.08 -16.23
C GLU A 523 20.96 24.00 -16.05
N ILE A 524 19.86 24.31 -15.36
CA ILE A 524 18.72 23.39 -15.20
C ILE A 524 18.19 22.95 -16.57
N ARG A 525 18.02 23.88 -17.51
CA ARG A 525 17.54 23.57 -18.86
C ARG A 525 18.47 22.62 -19.60
N THR A 526 19.78 22.80 -19.42
CA THR A 526 20.81 21.94 -20.02
C THR A 526 20.75 20.54 -19.41
N GLN A 527 20.65 20.44 -18.08
CA GLN A 527 20.50 19.17 -17.37
C GLN A 527 19.22 18.43 -17.79
N LEU A 528 18.09 19.15 -17.88
CA LEU A 528 16.80 18.57 -18.26
C LEU A 528 16.82 18.03 -19.70
N ARG A 529 17.52 18.70 -20.63
CA ARG A 529 17.73 18.18 -22.00
C ARG A 529 18.61 16.95 -22.02
N GLN A 530 19.69 16.93 -21.24
CA GLN A 530 20.57 15.76 -21.14
C GLN A 530 19.81 14.56 -20.57
N GLU A 531 19.02 14.76 -19.51
CA GLU A 531 18.22 13.71 -18.90
C GLU A 531 17.09 13.26 -19.84
N ARG A 532 16.45 14.17 -20.57
CA ARG A 532 15.50 13.82 -21.63
C ARG A 532 16.12 12.88 -22.67
N THR A 533 17.30 13.22 -23.21
CA THR A 533 18.00 12.37 -24.17
C THR A 533 18.32 11.01 -23.55
N ARG A 534 18.88 11.01 -22.33
CA ARG A 534 19.20 9.78 -21.60
C ARG A 534 17.98 8.89 -21.39
N ILE A 535 16.84 9.45 -20.99
CA ILE A 535 15.63 8.67 -20.72
C ILE A 535 14.99 8.19 -22.03
N LEU A 536 14.71 9.11 -22.96
CA LEU A 536 13.94 8.78 -24.16
C LEU A 536 14.71 7.95 -25.18
N ASP A 537 16.03 8.13 -25.30
CA ASP A 537 16.83 7.52 -26.35
C ASP A 537 17.70 6.35 -25.85
N HIS A 538 17.89 6.21 -24.53
CA HIS A 538 18.67 5.11 -23.96
C HIS A 538 17.89 4.26 -22.95
N LEU A 539 17.33 4.86 -21.89
CA LEU A 539 16.70 4.08 -20.81
C LEU A 539 15.38 3.43 -21.22
N ILE A 540 14.45 4.18 -21.84
CA ILE A 540 13.17 3.62 -22.29
C ILE A 540 13.41 2.51 -23.32
N PRO A 541 14.19 2.71 -24.40
CA PRO A 541 14.48 1.63 -25.34
C PRO A 541 15.04 0.37 -24.67
N SER A 542 16.06 0.51 -23.81
CA SER A 542 16.65 -0.66 -23.15
C SER A 542 15.74 -1.29 -22.09
N ARG A 543 14.86 -0.53 -21.43
CA ARG A 543 13.89 -1.07 -20.46
C ARG A 543 12.82 -1.92 -21.14
N PHE A 544 12.43 -1.55 -22.35
CA PHE A 544 11.42 -2.25 -23.15
C PHE A 544 12.04 -3.09 -24.28
N ALA A 545 13.32 -3.45 -24.17
CA ALA A 545 13.97 -4.40 -25.07
C ALA A 545 14.36 -5.65 -24.29
N LEU A 546 14.06 -6.81 -24.86
CA LEU A 546 14.47 -8.10 -24.31
C LEU A 546 15.99 -8.28 -24.46
N ALA A 547 16.71 -8.61 -23.37
CA ALA A 547 18.15 -8.89 -23.44
C ALA A 547 18.50 -10.18 -24.20
N GLY A 548 17.51 -11.02 -24.47
CA GLY A 548 17.63 -12.31 -25.14
C GLY A 548 16.28 -13.00 -25.22
N GLN A 549 16.28 -14.30 -25.47
CA GLN A 549 15.05 -15.09 -25.43
C GLN A 549 14.51 -15.18 -23.99
N ALA A 550 13.18 -15.25 -23.88
CA ALA A 550 12.55 -15.63 -22.62
C ALA A 550 13.08 -17.01 -22.18
N GLN A 551 13.18 -17.20 -20.88
CA GLN A 551 13.63 -18.46 -20.30
C GLN A 551 12.42 -19.21 -19.76
N VAL A 552 12.28 -20.47 -20.15
CA VAL A 552 11.21 -21.34 -19.67
C VAL A 552 11.85 -22.61 -19.12
N PHE A 553 11.68 -22.86 -17.83
CA PHE A 553 12.28 -24.00 -17.14
C PHE A 553 11.20 -24.92 -16.58
N PRO A 554 11.34 -26.25 -16.73
CA PRO A 554 10.48 -27.19 -16.03
C PRO A 554 10.75 -27.15 -14.53
N VAL A 555 9.70 -26.94 -13.74
CA VAL A 555 9.77 -26.87 -12.26
C VAL A 555 9.31 -28.17 -11.64
N ALA A 556 8.13 -28.65 -12.03
CA ALA A 556 7.50 -29.83 -11.47
C ALA A 556 6.64 -30.57 -12.50
N VAL A 557 6.45 -31.86 -12.26
CA VAL A 557 5.57 -32.72 -13.05
C VAL A 557 4.64 -33.43 -12.08
N GLU A 558 3.34 -33.36 -12.33
CA GLU A 558 2.36 -34.21 -11.67
C GLU A 558 1.72 -35.13 -12.71
N VAL A 559 1.70 -36.43 -12.44
CA VAL A 559 1.00 -37.43 -13.25
C VAL A 559 -0.23 -37.87 -12.49
N ARG A 560 -1.39 -37.71 -13.10
CA ARG A 560 -2.65 -38.24 -12.60
C ARG A 560 -3.01 -39.49 -13.37
N LEU A 561 -3.23 -40.57 -12.63
CA LEU A 561 -3.68 -41.85 -13.14
C LEU A 561 -5.15 -42.07 -12.75
N PRO A 562 -5.90 -42.91 -13.48
CA PRO A 562 -7.27 -43.22 -13.12
C PRO A 562 -7.31 -43.90 -11.75
N VAL A 563 -8.40 -43.71 -11.02
CA VAL A 563 -8.67 -44.50 -9.82
C VAL A 563 -8.82 -45.96 -10.25
N ALA A 564 -8.01 -46.86 -9.68
CA ALA A 564 -8.15 -48.30 -9.94
C ALA A 564 -9.59 -48.71 -9.58
N GLN A 565 -10.36 -49.20 -10.56
CA GLN A 565 -11.67 -49.77 -10.30
C GLN A 565 -11.47 -51.03 -9.44
N ALA A 566 -11.97 -50.99 -8.21
CA ALA A 566 -11.90 -52.09 -7.24
C ALA A 566 -12.81 -53.26 -7.61
#